data_AF-A0A1W1UY30-F1
#
_entry.id   AF-A0A1W1UY30-F1
#
_cell.length_a   1.000
_cell.length_b   1.000
_cell.length_c   1.000
_cell.angle_alpha   90.00
_cell.angle_beta   90.00
_cell.angle_gamma   90.00
#
_symmetry.space_group_name_H-M   'P 1'
#
loop_
_entity.id
_entity.type
_entity.pdbx_description
1 polymer ?
#
loop_
_entity_poly.entity_id
_entity_poly.type
_entity_poly.pdbx_seq_one_letter_code
_entity_poly.pdbx_strand_id
1 'polypeptide(L)'
;MSYLKSVLKLGAYMKRYILGAMALFLAATGAVVAQQQPQFSHYGFNGMFLNPAYAGIKGQGEVVTIVREQYFNYGGTFDPGGNDRTFLVSASTPVRILGGGVGVNIYRNTVGEASVTTAALSYSKHFKIGEGLLGIGAQGIFNNLGKGTYRANDADDPSVPFESSDSKLMQVQEYGTKLLNFMWA
;
A
#
# COMPACT_ATOMS: atom_id res chain seq x y z
N MET A 1 56.77 -19.11 5.62
CA MET A 1 55.75 -19.96 4.96
C MET A 1 54.45 -20.19 5.74
N SER A 2 54.44 -20.10 7.08
CA SER A 2 53.25 -20.44 7.92
C SER A 2 52.11 -19.40 7.88
N TYR A 3 52.45 -18.11 7.93
CA TYR A 3 51.47 -17.00 7.92
C TYR A 3 50.62 -16.96 6.64
N LEU A 4 51.23 -17.22 5.48
CA LEU A 4 50.52 -17.20 4.19
C LEU A 4 49.41 -18.26 4.11
N LYS A 5 49.65 -19.45 4.67
CA LYS A 5 48.65 -20.53 4.74
C LYS A 5 47.50 -20.20 5.69
N SER A 6 47.76 -19.40 6.74
CA SER A 6 46.73 -18.97 7.71
C SER A 6 45.80 -17.91 7.12
N VAL A 7 46.36 -16.91 6.41
CA VAL A 7 45.59 -15.85 5.74
C VAL A 7 44.72 -16.41 4.60
N LEU A 8 45.25 -17.36 3.82
CA LEU A 8 44.49 -18.06 2.77
C LEU A 8 43.30 -18.85 3.34
N LYS A 9 43.47 -19.50 4.49
CA LYS A 9 42.37 -20.21 5.17
C LYS A 9 41.30 -19.25 5.68
N LEU A 10 41.70 -18.10 6.24
CA LEU A 10 40.77 -17.07 6.72
C LEU A 10 39.89 -16.53 5.58
N GLY A 11 40.47 -16.27 4.40
CA GLY A 11 39.72 -15.87 3.21
C GLY A 11 38.69 -16.93 2.74
N ALA A 12 39.05 -18.21 2.82
CA ALA A 12 38.15 -19.31 2.49
C ALA A 12 36.98 -19.43 3.49
N TYR A 13 37.21 -19.20 4.78
CA TYR A 13 36.15 -19.16 5.79
C TYR A 13 35.20 -17.98 5.56
N MET A 14 35.73 -16.77 5.34
CA MET A 14 34.91 -15.58 5.07
C MET A 14 34.03 -15.76 3.82
N LYS A 15 34.56 -16.37 2.75
CA LYS A 15 33.79 -16.68 1.55
C LYS A 15 32.63 -17.66 1.82
N ARG A 16 32.83 -18.65 2.70
CA ARG A 16 31.78 -19.61 3.09
C ARG A 16 30.67 -18.95 3.90
N TYR A 17 31.00 -18.04 4.81
CA TYR A 17 29.99 -17.29 5.57
C TYR A 17 29.23 -16.30 4.69
N ILE A 18 29.91 -15.62 3.76
CA ILE A 18 29.26 -14.73 2.78
C ILE A 18 28.30 -15.51 1.89
N LEU A 19 28.73 -16.66 1.37
CA LEU A 19 27.87 -17.53 0.56
C LEU A 19 26.69 -18.10 1.37
N GLY A 20 26.90 -18.44 2.63
CA GLY A 20 25.84 -18.86 3.55
C GLY A 20 24.82 -17.75 3.83
N ALA A 21 25.29 -16.53 4.07
CA ALA A 21 24.43 -15.36 4.28
C ALA A 21 23.63 -15.00 3.00
N MET A 22 24.25 -15.08 1.82
CA MET A 22 23.55 -14.91 0.54
C MET A 22 22.49 -15.99 0.32
N ALA A 23 22.81 -17.26 0.58
CA ALA A 23 21.86 -18.34 0.42
C ALA A 23 20.66 -18.20 1.39
N LEU A 24 20.91 -17.77 2.62
CA LEU A 24 19.86 -17.48 3.60
C LEU A 24 18.96 -16.31 3.17
N PHE A 25 19.56 -15.25 2.61
CA PHE A 25 18.82 -14.09 2.10
C PHE A 25 17.94 -14.46 0.89
N LEU A 26 18.45 -15.29 -0.01
CA LEU A 26 17.70 -15.81 -1.16
C LEU A 26 16.59 -16.80 -0.74
N ALA A 27 16.82 -17.61 0.29
CA ALA A 27 15.79 -18.51 0.82
C ALA A 27 14.67 -17.76 1.57
N ALA A 28 14.91 -16.52 2.00
CA ALA A 28 13.92 -15.69 2.68
C ALA A 28 12.95 -14.96 1.73
N THR A 29 13.16 -15.03 0.40
CA THR A 29 12.23 -14.44 -0.56
C THR A 29 11.06 -15.40 -0.82
N GLY A 30 10.05 -15.36 0.06
CA GLY A 30 8.79 -16.07 -0.15
C GLY A 30 8.00 -15.56 -1.36
N ALA A 31 6.97 -16.31 -1.77
CA ALA A 31 6.09 -15.98 -2.88
C ALA A 31 5.42 -14.61 -2.65
N VAL A 32 5.80 -13.62 -3.46
CA VAL A 32 5.18 -12.30 -3.43
C VAL A 32 3.87 -12.37 -4.20
N VAL A 33 2.75 -12.25 -3.49
CA VAL A 33 1.46 -11.95 -4.11
C VAL A 33 1.43 -10.45 -4.36
N ALA A 34 1.66 -10.04 -5.62
CA ALA A 34 1.54 -8.64 -6.01
C ALA A 34 0.06 -8.27 -6.09
N GLN A 35 -0.43 -7.53 -5.09
CA GLN A 35 -1.75 -6.91 -5.16
C GLN A 35 -1.62 -5.58 -5.92
N GLN A 36 -2.38 -5.39 -6.99
CA GLN A 36 -2.46 -4.08 -7.65
C GLN A 36 -3.22 -3.10 -6.76
N GLN A 37 -2.50 -2.16 -6.16
CA GLN A 37 -3.13 -1.00 -5.54
C GLN A 37 -3.45 0.04 -6.63
N PRO A 38 -4.53 0.82 -6.49
CA PRO A 38 -4.84 1.89 -7.43
C PRO A 38 -3.68 2.89 -7.54
N GLN A 39 -3.21 3.15 -8.77
CA GLN A 39 -2.14 4.10 -9.04
C GLN A 39 -2.70 5.42 -9.57
N PHE A 40 -2.26 6.54 -8.99
CA PHE A 40 -2.67 7.89 -9.34
C PHE A 40 -1.51 8.68 -9.94
N SER A 41 -1.73 9.39 -11.05
CA SER A 41 -0.73 10.33 -11.59
C SER A 41 -0.47 11.52 -10.65
N HIS A 42 -1.44 11.87 -9.81
CA HIS A 42 -1.37 12.96 -8.83
C HIS A 42 -0.86 12.52 -7.45
N TYR A 43 -0.18 11.36 -7.35
CA TYR A 43 0.28 10.81 -6.06
C TYR A 43 1.19 11.75 -5.28
N GLY A 44 1.99 12.57 -5.96
CA GLY A 44 2.91 13.53 -5.33
C GLY A 44 2.20 14.60 -4.47
N PHE A 45 0.92 14.83 -4.70
CA PHE A 45 0.11 15.76 -3.91
C PHE A 45 -0.57 15.11 -2.71
N ASN A 46 -0.50 13.78 -2.55
CA ASN A 46 -1.14 13.05 -1.47
C ASN A 46 -0.15 12.13 -0.74
N GLY A 47 0.72 12.74 0.07
CA GLY A 47 1.68 12.00 0.91
C GLY A 47 1.01 11.11 1.96
N MET A 48 -0.20 11.48 2.43
CA MET A 48 -0.97 10.71 3.42
C MET A 48 -1.45 9.37 2.88
N PHE A 49 -1.81 9.29 1.60
CA PHE A 49 -2.21 8.03 0.97
C PHE A 49 -1.06 7.02 0.91
N LEU A 50 0.17 7.51 0.73
CA LEU A 50 1.36 6.69 0.50
C LEU A 50 2.05 6.28 1.80
N ASN A 51 2.07 7.15 2.80
CA ASN A 51 2.84 6.95 4.01
C ASN A 51 2.08 7.43 5.26
N PRO A 52 1.76 6.55 6.22
CA PRO A 52 1.10 6.96 7.45
C PRO A 52 1.95 7.90 8.32
N ALA A 53 3.28 7.89 8.16
CA ALA A 53 4.18 8.82 8.84
C ALA A 53 4.04 10.29 8.36
N TYR A 54 3.29 10.51 7.28
CA TYR A 54 2.95 11.85 6.80
C TYR A 54 1.90 12.55 7.68
N ALA A 55 1.20 11.80 8.54
CA ALA A 55 0.07 12.33 9.31
C ALA A 55 0.44 13.51 10.21
N GLY A 56 -0.03 14.71 9.84
CA GLY A 56 0.19 15.95 10.58
C GLY A 56 1.59 16.56 10.41
N ILE A 57 2.42 16.03 9.50
CA ILE A 57 3.82 16.48 9.33
C ILE A 57 3.92 17.94 8.87
N LYS A 58 2.91 18.41 8.11
CA LYS A 58 2.79 19.78 7.62
C LYS A 58 2.42 20.80 8.71
N GLY A 59 2.06 20.35 9.92
CA GLY A 59 1.71 21.26 11.02
C GLY A 59 0.36 21.96 10.89
N GLN A 60 -0.44 21.62 9.88
CA GLN A 60 -1.79 22.13 9.63
C GLN A 60 -2.73 21.00 9.18
N GLY A 61 -4.03 21.24 9.30
CA GLY A 61 -5.05 20.35 8.75
C GLY A 61 -5.02 20.38 7.23
N GLU A 62 -5.12 19.22 6.59
CA GLU A 62 -5.15 19.06 5.14
C GLU A 62 -6.25 18.09 4.75
N VAL A 63 -6.98 18.40 3.67
CA VAL A 63 -7.96 17.52 3.04
C VAL A 63 -7.66 17.50 1.54
N VAL A 64 -7.51 16.31 0.98
CA VAL A 64 -7.22 16.09 -0.45
C VAL A 64 -8.25 15.13 -1.02
N THR A 65 -8.84 15.51 -2.15
CA THR A 65 -9.76 14.64 -2.90
C THR A 65 -9.20 14.42 -4.30
N ILE A 66 -9.20 13.18 -4.77
CA ILE A 66 -8.73 12.79 -6.10
C ILE A 66 -9.79 11.91 -6.75
N VAL A 67 -10.15 12.25 -7.99
CA VAL A 67 -11.00 11.41 -8.85
C VAL A 67 -10.17 10.97 -10.04
N ARG A 68 -10.25 9.68 -10.34
CA ARG A 68 -9.62 9.05 -11.50
C ARG A 68 -10.71 8.33 -12.27
N GLU A 69 -10.73 8.54 -13.57
CA GLU A 69 -11.58 7.82 -14.50
C GLU A 69 -10.72 7.32 -15.66
N GLN A 70 -10.80 6.03 -15.94
CA GLN A 70 -10.16 5.40 -17.09
C GLN A 70 -11.21 4.82 -18.02
N TYR A 71 -10.85 4.71 -19.30
CA TYR A 71 -11.79 4.37 -20.35
C TYR A 71 -12.98 5.34 -20.32
N PHE A 72 -12.66 6.63 -20.35
CA PHE A 72 -13.66 7.69 -20.30
C PHE A 72 -14.71 7.50 -21.40
N ASN A 73 -15.99 7.65 -21.04
CA ASN A 73 -17.15 7.34 -21.89
C ASN A 73 -17.31 5.87 -22.33
N TYR A 74 -16.57 4.92 -21.75
CA TYR A 74 -16.83 3.50 -21.91
C TYR A 74 -17.97 3.04 -20.98
N GLY A 75 -19.15 3.65 -21.18
CA GLY A 75 -20.39 3.33 -20.51
C GLY A 75 -21.07 2.10 -21.15
N GLY A 76 -21.69 1.26 -20.33
CA GLY A 76 -22.51 0.15 -20.82
C GLY A 76 -23.90 0.66 -21.21
N THR A 77 -24.50 0.06 -22.23
CA THR A 77 -25.85 0.41 -22.68
C THR A 77 -26.94 -0.06 -21.71
N PHE A 78 -26.70 -1.17 -21.02
CA PHE A 78 -27.68 -1.86 -20.17
C PHE A 78 -27.15 -2.15 -18.75
N ASP A 79 -25.84 -2.32 -18.60
CA ASP A 79 -25.14 -2.58 -17.33
C ASP A 79 -24.20 -1.40 -17.02
N PRO A 80 -23.76 -1.20 -15.76
CA PRO A 80 -22.69 -0.27 -15.43
C PRO A 80 -21.51 -0.50 -16.37
N GLY A 81 -21.01 0.59 -16.97
CA GLY A 81 -19.96 0.51 -17.98
C GLY A 81 -18.67 -0.13 -17.47
N GLY A 82 -17.81 -0.50 -18.42
CA GLY A 82 -16.47 -1.01 -18.09
C GLY A 82 -15.46 0.08 -17.77
N ASN A 83 -15.91 1.32 -17.49
CA ASN A 83 -15.00 2.40 -17.12
C ASN A 83 -14.51 2.19 -15.69
N ASP A 84 -13.18 2.31 -15.49
CA ASP A 84 -12.61 2.17 -14.16
C ASP A 84 -12.61 3.52 -13.47
N ARG A 85 -13.33 3.62 -12.35
CA ARG A 85 -13.44 4.86 -11.59
C ARG A 85 -12.92 4.69 -10.18
N THR A 86 -11.97 5.53 -9.80
CA THR A 86 -11.42 5.60 -8.45
C THR A 86 -11.74 6.96 -7.84
N PHE A 87 -12.32 6.94 -6.64
CA PHE A 87 -12.53 8.13 -5.82
C PHE A 87 -11.71 7.99 -4.55
N LEU A 88 -10.93 9.01 -4.18
CA LEU A 88 -10.09 9.03 -2.99
C LEU A 88 -10.35 10.34 -2.23
N VAL A 89 -10.58 10.22 -0.93
CA VAL A 89 -10.56 11.33 0.03
C VAL A 89 -9.54 11.01 1.10
N SER A 90 -8.66 11.96 1.37
CA SER A 90 -7.65 11.89 2.41
C SER A 90 -7.76 13.11 3.29
N ALA A 91 -7.61 12.92 4.60
CA ALA A 91 -7.51 14.01 5.54
C ALA A 91 -6.39 13.75 6.56
N SER A 92 -5.69 14.81 6.94
CA SER A 92 -4.60 14.79 7.90
C SER A 92 -4.67 15.96 8.85
N THR A 93 -4.33 15.76 10.12
CA THR A 93 -4.19 16.87 11.05
C THR A 93 -3.14 16.58 12.13
N PRO A 94 -2.31 17.57 12.53
CA PRO A 94 -1.42 17.43 13.67
C PRO A 94 -2.22 17.38 14.97
N VAL A 95 -1.81 16.48 15.87
CA VAL A 95 -2.41 16.32 17.20
C VAL A 95 -1.31 16.51 18.24
N ARG A 96 -1.20 17.75 18.76
CA ARG A 96 -0.11 18.15 19.67
C ARG A 96 -0.02 17.28 20.92
N ILE A 97 -1.17 16.89 21.50
CA ILE A 97 -1.21 16.06 22.72
C ILE A 97 -0.63 14.66 22.49
N LEU A 98 -0.69 14.13 21.27
CA LEU A 98 -0.09 12.85 20.90
C LEU A 98 1.39 13.00 20.48
N GLY A 99 1.90 14.22 20.35
CA GLY A 99 3.25 14.52 19.86
C GLY A 99 3.44 14.07 18.41
N GLY A 100 2.40 14.21 17.59
CA GLY A 100 2.32 13.59 16.28
C GLY A 100 1.13 14.10 15.48
N GLY A 101 0.54 13.23 14.66
CA GLY A 101 -0.67 13.54 13.91
C GLY A 101 -1.49 12.30 13.56
N VAL A 102 -2.72 12.53 13.14
CA VAL A 102 -3.67 11.50 12.71
C VAL A 102 -4.08 11.73 11.27
N GLY A 103 -4.47 10.64 10.62
CA GLY A 103 -4.82 10.62 9.22
C GLY A 103 -5.92 9.63 8.92
N VAL A 104 -6.74 9.95 7.92
CA VAL A 104 -7.72 9.02 7.36
C VAL A 104 -7.61 9.05 5.85
N ASN A 105 -7.70 7.87 5.24
CA ASN A 105 -7.83 7.71 3.80
C ASN A 105 -9.04 6.83 3.52
N ILE A 106 -9.95 7.30 2.69
CA ILE A 106 -11.06 6.51 2.19
C ILE A 106 -10.97 6.56 0.68
N TYR A 107 -10.88 5.40 0.04
CA TYR A 107 -11.00 5.33 -1.40
C TYR A 107 -11.91 4.20 -1.82
N ARG A 108 -12.62 4.44 -2.92
CA ARG A 108 -13.43 3.44 -3.59
C ARG A 108 -12.93 3.31 -5.01
N ASN A 109 -12.52 2.09 -5.37
CA ASN A 109 -12.15 1.72 -6.72
C ASN A 109 -13.26 0.86 -7.32
N THR A 110 -13.75 1.21 -8.50
CA THR A 110 -14.74 0.43 -9.25
C THR A 110 -14.10 0.03 -10.56
N VAL A 111 -14.14 -1.26 -10.87
CA VAL A 111 -13.60 -1.87 -12.08
C VAL A 111 -14.71 -2.71 -12.70
N GLY A 112 -15.31 -2.20 -13.77
CA GLY A 112 -16.59 -2.70 -14.28
C GLY A 112 -17.63 -2.74 -13.16
N GLU A 113 -18.20 -3.92 -12.93
CA GLU A 113 -19.27 -4.14 -11.95
C GLU A 113 -18.75 -4.36 -10.51
N ALA A 114 -17.46 -4.70 -10.35
CA ALA A 114 -16.86 -4.94 -9.04
C ALA A 114 -16.39 -3.63 -8.41
N SER A 115 -16.57 -3.47 -7.10
CA SER A 115 -16.03 -2.33 -6.36
C SER A 115 -15.29 -2.74 -5.09
N VAL A 116 -14.19 -2.07 -4.80
CA VAL A 116 -13.44 -2.22 -3.56
C VAL A 116 -13.42 -0.87 -2.85
N THR A 117 -13.99 -0.84 -1.66
CA THR A 117 -13.92 0.33 -0.77
C THR A 117 -12.90 0.04 0.32
N THR A 118 -11.91 0.91 0.44
CA THR A 118 -10.88 0.81 1.44
C THR A 118 -10.92 2.04 2.34
N ALA A 119 -10.98 1.82 3.64
CA ALA A 119 -10.82 2.84 4.65
C ALA A 119 -9.54 2.55 5.44
N ALA A 120 -8.73 3.57 5.67
CA ALA A 120 -7.50 3.45 6.43
C ALA A 120 -7.41 4.56 7.47
N LEU A 121 -7.03 4.19 8.68
CA LEU A 121 -6.77 5.12 9.78
C LEU A 121 -5.28 5.06 10.11
N SER A 122 -4.64 6.22 10.10
CA SER A 122 -3.21 6.39 10.30
C SER A 122 -2.94 7.21 11.57
N TYR A 123 -1.87 6.83 12.26
CA TYR A 123 -1.26 7.65 13.31
C TYR A 123 0.23 7.79 13.03
N SER A 124 0.77 8.99 13.24
CA SER A 124 2.21 9.23 13.22
C SER A 124 2.68 9.90 14.49
N LYS A 125 3.85 9.47 14.98
CA LYS A 125 4.66 10.16 15.98
C LYS A 125 5.77 10.94 15.29
N HIS A 126 5.97 12.19 15.70
CA HIS A 126 7.04 13.04 15.16
C HIS A 126 8.15 13.25 16.20
N PHE A 127 9.38 13.02 15.78
CA PHE A 127 10.59 13.26 16.55
C PHE A 127 11.40 14.38 15.88
N LYS A 128 11.83 15.37 16.64
CA LYS A 128 12.76 16.39 16.14
C LYS A 128 14.18 15.83 16.21
N ILE A 129 14.87 15.79 15.08
CA ILE A 129 16.27 15.33 14.99
C ILE A 129 17.06 16.43 14.30
N GLY A 130 17.86 17.17 15.09
CA GLY A 130 18.55 18.37 14.61
C GLY A 130 17.56 19.42 14.11
N GLU A 131 17.70 19.82 12.84
CA GLU A 131 16.80 20.77 12.16
C GLU A 131 15.62 20.07 11.45
N GLY A 132 15.63 18.74 11.39
CA GLY A 132 14.63 17.94 10.68
C GLY A 132 13.56 17.31 11.59
N LEU A 133 12.49 16.83 10.96
CA LEU A 133 11.42 16.07 11.62
C LEU A 133 11.41 14.63 11.09
N LEU A 134 11.61 13.66 11.97
CA LEU A 134 11.44 12.24 11.66
C LEU A 134 10.04 11.79 12.08
N GLY A 135 9.25 11.29 11.13
CA GLY A 135 7.96 10.68 11.39
C GLY A 135 8.05 9.15 11.40
N ILE A 136 7.46 8.52 12.41
CA ILE A 136 7.17 7.09 12.43
C ILE A 136 5.65 6.94 12.44
N GLY A 137 5.09 6.09 11.60
CA GLY A 137 3.64 5.94 11.49
C GLY A 137 3.18 4.50 11.38
N ALA A 138 1.96 4.26 11.86
CA ALA A 138 1.25 3.00 11.77
C ALA A 138 -0.13 3.25 11.15
N GLN A 139 -0.65 2.26 10.43
CA GLN A 139 -1.94 2.33 9.75
C GLN A 139 -2.73 1.05 9.94
N GLY A 140 -4.02 1.18 10.26
CA GLY A 140 -5.00 0.10 10.15
C GLY A 140 -5.81 0.27 8.86
N ILE A 141 -6.01 -0.82 8.12
CA ILE A 141 -6.69 -0.80 6.82
C ILE A 141 -7.87 -1.78 6.83
N PHE A 142 -9.03 -1.28 6.41
CA PHE A 142 -10.29 -1.98 6.31
C PHE A 142 -10.69 -2.00 4.83
N ASN A 143 -10.94 -3.19 4.29
CA ASN A 143 -11.38 -3.34 2.91
C ASN A 143 -12.76 -4.01 2.88
N ASN A 144 -13.63 -3.47 2.04
CA ASN A 144 -14.92 -4.02 1.73
C ASN A 144 -14.99 -4.24 0.22
N LEU A 145 -15.19 -5.48 -0.20
CA LEU A 145 -15.41 -5.83 -1.60
C LEU A 145 -16.91 -5.81 -1.84
N GLY A 146 -17.37 -4.76 -2.51
CA GLY A 146 -18.73 -4.65 -3.01
C GLY A 146 -18.85 -5.39 -4.34
N LYS A 147 -19.70 -6.40 -4.38
CA LYS A 147 -20.19 -7.00 -5.61
C LYS A 147 -21.05 -5.97 -6.35
N GLY A 148 -21.09 -6.07 -7.68
CA GLY A 148 -22.19 -5.48 -8.45
C GLY A 148 -23.04 -6.55 -9.15
N THR A 149 -24.04 -6.09 -9.88
CA THR A 149 -25.06 -6.92 -10.53
C THR A 149 -24.57 -7.39 -11.90
N TYR A 150 -24.23 -8.68 -12.01
CA TYR A 150 -23.95 -9.32 -13.29
C TYR A 150 -25.24 -9.82 -13.93
N ARG A 151 -25.42 -9.52 -15.22
CA ARG A 151 -26.50 -10.10 -16.03
C ARG A 151 -25.99 -11.39 -16.66
N ALA A 152 -26.46 -12.53 -16.15
CA ALA A 152 -26.12 -13.83 -16.70
C ALA A 152 -26.78 -14.03 -18.09
N ASN A 153 -26.07 -14.67 -19.02
CA ASN A 153 -26.67 -15.13 -20.28
C ASN A 153 -27.61 -16.33 -20.04
N ASP A 154 -27.24 -17.20 -19.09
CA ASP A 154 -28.03 -18.35 -18.64
C ASP A 154 -28.44 -18.15 -17.17
N ALA A 155 -29.73 -18.28 -16.87
CA ALA A 155 -30.32 -17.88 -15.58
C ALA A 155 -29.79 -18.65 -14.36
N ASP A 156 -29.12 -19.79 -14.57
CA ASP A 156 -28.59 -20.69 -13.51
C ASP A 156 -27.10 -21.01 -13.70
N ASP A 157 -26.31 -20.17 -14.39
CA ASP A 157 -24.88 -20.42 -14.57
C ASP A 157 -24.14 -20.38 -13.21
N PRO A 158 -23.58 -21.51 -12.72
CA PRO A 158 -22.86 -21.55 -11.45
C PRO A 158 -21.56 -20.73 -11.45
N SER A 159 -21.10 -20.28 -12.62
CA SER A 159 -19.93 -19.42 -12.79
C SER A 159 -20.22 -17.95 -12.46
N VAL A 160 -21.50 -17.56 -12.38
CA VAL A 160 -21.91 -16.20 -12.02
C VAL A 160 -22.02 -16.10 -10.50
N PRO A 161 -21.20 -15.25 -9.84
CA PRO A 161 -21.25 -15.15 -8.38
C PRO A 161 -22.51 -14.38 -7.95
N PHE A 162 -23.52 -15.08 -7.44
CA PHE A 162 -24.79 -14.49 -7.00
C PHE A 162 -24.75 -13.92 -5.56
N GLU A 163 -23.96 -14.49 -4.65
CA GLU A 163 -23.93 -14.15 -3.21
C GLU A 163 -22.47 -14.14 -2.68
N SER A 164 -21.69 -13.08 -2.94
CA SER A 164 -20.28 -13.03 -2.50
C SER A 164 -19.80 -11.60 -2.21
N SER A 165 -20.32 -10.99 -1.15
CA SER A 165 -19.71 -9.80 -0.54
C SER A 165 -18.74 -10.26 0.55
N ASP A 166 -17.50 -9.79 0.50
CA ASP A 166 -16.48 -10.11 1.52
C ASP A 166 -15.91 -8.82 2.13
N SER A 167 -15.75 -8.85 3.45
CA SER A 167 -15.16 -7.76 4.23
C SER A 167 -13.92 -8.29 4.94
N LYS A 168 -12.76 -7.74 4.59
CA LYS A 168 -11.48 -8.21 5.13
C LYS A 168 -10.75 -7.09 5.84
N LEU A 169 -10.37 -7.36 7.07
CA LEU A 169 -9.39 -6.57 7.82
C LEU A 169 -8.00 -6.94 7.34
N MET A 170 -7.22 -5.96 6.87
CA MET A 170 -5.79 -6.18 6.63
C MET A 170 -5.01 -5.70 7.85
N GLN A 171 -4.14 -6.58 8.35
CA GLN A 171 -3.28 -6.32 9.51
C GLN A 171 -2.32 -5.16 9.22
N VAL A 172 -1.92 -4.46 10.29
CA VAL A 172 -1.07 -3.25 10.28
C VAL A 172 0.07 -3.37 9.25
N GLN A 173 0.08 -2.49 8.26
CA GLN A 173 1.17 -2.43 7.29
C GLN A 173 2.27 -1.54 7.86
N GLU A 174 3.34 -2.15 8.38
CA GLU A 174 4.55 -1.41 8.77
C GLU A 174 5.31 -0.97 7.52
N TYR A 175 5.36 0.34 7.26
CA TYR A 175 5.99 0.91 6.06
C TYR A 175 7.52 1.10 6.19
N GLY A 176 8.14 0.67 7.30
CA GLY A 176 9.56 0.92 7.60
C GLY A 176 10.57 0.29 6.64
N THR A 177 10.18 -0.76 5.91
CA THR A 177 11.09 -1.52 5.02
C THR A 177 10.74 -1.42 3.53
N LYS A 178 9.57 -0.87 3.16
CA LYS A 178 9.14 -0.79 1.74
C LYS A 178 9.71 0.41 0.97
N LEU A 179 10.30 1.41 1.64
CA LEU A 179 10.83 2.62 1.00
C LEU A 179 12.14 2.40 0.21
N LEU A 180 12.87 1.31 0.45
CA LEU A 180 14.13 1.03 -0.25
C LEU A 180 13.95 0.55 -1.71
N ASN A 181 12.77 0.05 -2.08
CA ASN A 181 12.50 -0.44 -3.44
C ASN A 181 11.88 0.62 -4.37
N PHE A 182 11.50 1.79 -3.85
CA PHE A 182 10.84 2.84 -4.65
C PHE A 182 11.77 3.99 -5.05
N MET A 183 13.04 3.95 -4.63
CA MET A 183 14.02 5.01 -4.93
C MET A 183 14.84 4.77 -6.21
N TRP A 184 14.62 3.66 -6.91
CA TRP A 184 15.23 3.38 -8.21
C TRP A 184 14.23 2.67 -9.13
N ALA A 185 13.30 3.44 -9.69
CA ALA A 185 12.56 3.13 -10.91
C ALA A 185 12.13 4.45 -11.55
#